data_AF-A0A8R2JVA0-F1
#
_entry.id   AF-A0A8R2JVA0-F1
#
_cell.length_a   1.000
_cell.length_b   1.000
_cell.length_c   1.000
_cell.angle_alpha   90.00
_cell.angle_beta   90.00
_cell.angle_gamma   90.00
#
_symmetry.space_group_name_H-M   'P 1'
#
loop_
_entity.id
_entity.type
_entity.pdbx_description
1 polymer ?
#
loop_
_entity_poly.entity_id
_entity_poly.type
_entity_poly.pdbx_seq_one_letter_code
_entity_poly.pdbx_strand_id
1 'polypeptide(L)'
;MALTNKLLLSQVAGYTIAAILSLCIIIPMSLHQDEFKGHCLLFSSGQWLEKNGQFLVNWASQAYCNYSIFVGVLLLVISSIQTYRMSIFAYKGTDRFVIQKFF
;
A
#
# COMPACT_ATOMS: atom_id res chain seq x y z
N MET A 1 -13.44 -13.43 -26.60
CA MET A 1 -11.95 -13.53 -26.62
C MET A 1 -11.26 -12.17 -26.53
N ALA A 2 -11.55 -11.18 -27.39
CA ALA A 2 -10.85 -9.87 -27.33
C ALA A 2 -11.12 -9.02 -26.08
N LEU A 3 -12.35 -9.02 -25.54
CA LEU A 3 -12.69 -8.23 -24.34
C LEU A 3 -12.04 -8.81 -23.07
N THR A 4 -12.05 -10.13 -22.91
CA THR A 4 -11.45 -10.84 -21.78
C THR A 4 -9.94 -10.65 -21.72
N ASN A 5 -9.27 -10.63 -22.87
CA ASN A 5 -7.83 -10.39 -22.93
C ASN A 5 -7.47 -8.96 -22.51
N LYS A 6 -8.29 -7.96 -22.89
CA LYS A 6 -8.12 -6.57 -22.45
C LYS A 6 -8.41 -6.40 -20.95
N LEU A 7 -9.40 -7.12 -20.42
CA LEU A 7 -9.80 -7.06 -19.02
C LEU A 7 -8.78 -7.74 -18.10
N LEU A 8 -8.23 -8.89 -18.51
CA LEU A 8 -7.13 -9.54 -17.81
C LEU A 8 -5.87 -8.65 -17.81
N LEU A 9 -5.55 -8.04 -18.95
CA LEU A 9 -4.40 -7.13 -19.07
C LEU A 9 -4.57 -5.89 -18.19
N SER A 10 -5.77 -5.30 -18.13
CA SER A 10 -6.02 -4.14 -17.26
C SER A 10 -5.96 -4.52 -15.77
N GLN A 11 -6.43 -5.71 -15.38
CA GLN A 11 -6.32 -6.20 -14.01
C GLN A 11 -4.87 -6.42 -13.59
N VAL A 12 -4.05 -7.06 -14.44
CA VAL A 12 -2.62 -7.26 -14.15
C VAL A 12 -1.90 -5.92 -14.07
N ALA A 13 -2.15 -4.99 -15.00
CA ALA A 13 -1.60 -3.64 -14.94
C ALA A 13 -2.02 -2.91 -13.65
N GLY A 14 -3.30 -3.02 -13.26
CA GLY A 14 -3.82 -2.43 -12.03
C GLY A 14 -3.16 -2.98 -10.77
N TYR A 15 -3.02 -4.31 -10.64
CA TYR A 15 -2.34 -4.92 -9.50
C TYR A 15 -0.83 -4.59 -9.48
N THR A 16 -0.20 -4.45 -10.64
CA THR A 16 1.21 -4.04 -10.73
C THR A 16 1.38 -2.59 -10.25
N ILE A 17 0.51 -1.67 -10.69
CA ILE A 17 0.52 -0.28 -10.23
C ILE A 17 0.23 -0.21 -8.72
N ALA A 18 -0.74 -0.99 -8.22
CA ALA A 18 -1.05 -1.06 -6.80
C ALA A 18 0.15 -1.55 -5.97
N ALA A 19 0.91 -2.52 -6.47
CA ALA A 19 2.14 -2.99 -5.82
C ALA A 19 3.20 -1.88 -5.76
N ILE A 20 3.40 -1.14 -6.85
CA ILE A 20 4.35 0.00 -6.89
C ILE A 20 3.91 1.09 -5.90
N LEU A 21 2.63 1.46 -5.90
CA LEU A 21 2.09 2.44 -4.96
C LEU A 21 2.24 1.99 -3.50
N SER A 22 2.08 0.69 -3.22
CA SER A 22 2.30 0.16 -1.87
C SER A 22 3.75 0.34 -1.40
N LEU A 23 4.73 0.12 -2.29
CA LEU A 23 6.14 0.38 -2.00
C LEU A 23 6.40 1.87 -1.75
N CYS A 24 5.77 2.74 -2.53
CA CYS A 24 5.84 4.19 -2.33
C CYS A 24 5.24 4.66 -1.00
N ILE A 25 4.42 3.86 -0.32
CA ILE A 25 3.91 4.16 1.02
C ILE A 25 4.82 3.57 2.09
N ILE A 26 5.21 2.30 1.94
CA ILE A 26 6.00 1.58 2.96
C ILE A 26 7.37 2.23 3.16
N ILE A 27 8.09 2.56 2.08
CA ILE A 27 9.45 3.09 2.12
C ILE A 27 9.54 4.43 2.89
N PRO A 28 8.77 5.48 2.52
CA PRO A 28 8.86 6.73 3.26
C PRO A 28 8.37 6.59 4.70
N MET A 29 7.36 5.76 4.96
CA MET A 29 6.83 5.57 6.32
C MET A 29 7.82 4.84 7.22
N SER A 30 8.58 3.85 6.72
CA SER A 30 9.61 3.17 7.49
C SER A 30 10.80 4.09 7.79
N LEU A 31 11.25 4.88 6.81
CA LEU A 31 12.29 5.91 6.99
C LEU A 31 11.87 6.96 8.03
N HIS A 32 10.63 7.46 7.95
CA HIS A 32 10.13 8.41 8.95
C HIS A 32 10.07 7.77 10.35
N GLN A 33 9.69 6.50 10.47
CA GLN A 33 9.65 5.86 11.78
C GLN A 33 11.05 5.75 12.42
N ASP A 34 12.09 5.49 11.64
CA ASP A 34 13.46 5.36 12.12
C ASP A 34 14.04 6.71 12.59
N GLU A 35 13.94 7.73 11.72
CA GLU A 35 14.47 9.08 11.99
C GLU A 35 13.80 9.77 13.19
N PHE A 36 12.49 9.53 13.39
CA PHE A 36 11.72 10.14 14.48
C PHE A 36 11.58 9.24 15.71
N LYS A 37 12.46 8.23 15.88
CA LYS A 37 12.48 7.32 17.04
C LYS A 37 11.12 6.65 17.34
N GLY A 38 10.34 6.34 16.30
CA GLY A 38 9.01 5.74 16.42
C GLY A 38 7.84 6.73 16.48
N HIS A 39 8.08 8.05 16.46
CA HIS A 39 7.00 9.02 16.44
C HIS A 39 6.47 9.30 15.02
N CYS A 40 5.15 9.36 14.88
CA CYS A 40 4.50 9.57 13.58
C CYS A 40 4.25 11.06 13.33
N LEU A 41 5.12 11.71 12.55
CA LEU A 41 5.07 13.16 12.33
C LEU A 41 3.80 13.60 11.59
N LEU A 42 3.30 12.79 10.66
CA LEU A 42 2.12 13.10 9.83
C LEU A 42 0.82 13.29 10.66
N PHE A 43 0.73 12.66 11.84
CA PHE A 43 -0.42 12.79 12.74
C PHE A 43 -0.11 13.64 13.97
N SER A 44 1.14 14.10 14.12
CA SER A 44 1.53 14.98 15.22
C SER A 44 0.97 16.38 14.99
N SER A 45 0.49 16.99 16.07
CA SER A 45 0.05 18.38 16.07
C SER A 45 1.08 19.21 16.82
N GLY A 46 1.31 20.45 16.43
CA GLY A 46 2.22 21.33 17.14
C GLY A 46 1.55 22.66 17.46
N GLN A 47 1.87 23.20 18.63
CA GLN A 47 1.47 24.56 19.02
C GLN A 47 2.73 25.42 19.15
N TRP A 48 2.67 26.61 18.56
CA TRP A 48 3.71 27.62 18.71
C TRP A 48 3.52 28.35 20.03
N LEU A 49 4.49 28.25 20.94
CA LEU A 49 4.41 28.90 22.24
C LEU A 49 5.11 30.25 22.19
N GLU A 50 4.34 31.33 21.96
CA GLU A 50 4.89 32.71 21.87
C GLU A 50 5.68 33.14 23.11
N LYS A 51 5.35 32.60 24.29
CA LYS A 51 6.04 32.93 25.55
C LYS A 51 7.51 32.50 25.59
N ASN A 52 7.85 31.39 24.93
CA ASN A 52 9.19 30.78 25.01
C ASN A 52 9.87 30.67 23.64
N GLY A 53 9.22 31.12 22.56
CA GLY A 53 9.74 31.03 21.19
C GLY A 53 9.98 29.59 20.70
N GLN A 54 9.40 28.59 21.36
CA GLN A 54 9.65 27.17 21.09
C GLN A 54 8.39 26.51 20.52
N PHE A 55 8.59 25.67 19.50
CA PHE A 55 7.54 24.85 18.92
C PHE A 55 7.36 23.58 19.76
N LEU A 56 6.20 23.45 20.40
CA LEU A 56 5.87 22.27 21.19
C LEU A 56 5.16 21.25 20.28
N VAL A 57 5.84 20.16 19.98
CA VAL A 57 5.29 19.05 19.19
C VAL A 57 4.53 18.10 20.11
N ASN A 58 3.24 17.95 19.88
CA ASN A 58 2.42 16.90 20.47
C ASN A 58 2.48 15.67 19.56
N TRP A 59 3.39 14.75 19.91
CA TRP A 59 3.62 13.53 19.14
C TRP A 59 2.40 12.61 19.20
N ALA A 60 1.91 12.19 18.03
CA ALA A 60 0.86 11.20 17.95
C ALA A 60 1.39 9.80 18.31
N SER A 61 0.47 8.93 18.73
CA SER A 61 0.78 7.53 19.07
C SER A 61 1.42 6.78 17.90
N GLN A 62 2.44 5.98 18.20
CA GLN A 62 3.17 5.15 17.23
C GLN A 62 2.26 4.12 16.52
N ALA A 63 1.09 3.82 17.09
CA ALA A 63 0.11 2.89 16.52
C ALA A 63 -0.36 3.29 15.10
N TYR A 64 -0.47 4.59 14.80
CA TYR A 64 -0.94 5.06 13.50
C TYR A 64 0.05 4.76 12.37
N CYS A 65 1.35 4.96 12.61
CA CYS A 65 2.40 4.64 11.65
C CYS A 65 2.45 3.13 11.37
N ASN A 66 2.44 2.35 12.46
CA ASN A 66 2.53 0.90 12.37
C ASN A 66 1.31 0.30 11.64
N TYR A 67 0.12 0.85 11.86
CA TYR A 67 -1.08 0.47 11.11
C TYR A 67 -0.93 0.74 9.61
N SER A 68 -0.42 1.92 9.24
CA SER A 68 -0.21 2.27 7.82
C SER A 68 0.81 1.35 7.14
N ILE A 69 1.93 1.06 7.81
CA ILE A 69 2.94 0.10 7.31
C ILE A 69 2.33 -1.29 7.15
N PHE A 70 1.56 -1.77 8.15
CA PHE A 70 0.90 -3.06 8.10
C PHE A 70 -0.08 -3.18 6.92
N VAL A 71 -0.92 -2.16 6.72
CA VAL A 71 -1.85 -2.12 5.58
C VAL A 71 -1.09 -2.08 4.25
N GLY A 72 0.00 -1.31 4.16
CA GLY A 72 0.88 -1.28 2.99
C GLY A 72 1.45 -2.66 2.65
N VAL A 73 1.98 -3.38 3.65
CA VAL A 73 2.51 -4.74 3.47
C VAL A 73 1.41 -5.72 3.03
N LEU A 74 0.23 -5.66 3.64
CA LEU A 74 -0.90 -6.49 3.22
C LEU A 74 -1.30 -6.23 1.77
N LEU A 75 -1.36 -4.97 1.35
CA LEU A 75 -1.64 -4.59 -0.03
C LEU A 75 -0.57 -5.14 -1.00
N LEU A 76 0.70 -5.10 -0.62
CA LEU A 76 1.81 -5.64 -1.41
C LEU A 76 1.69 -7.16 -1.57
N VAL A 77 1.39 -7.88 -0.48
CA VAL A 77 1.22 -9.33 -0.51
C VAL A 77 0.01 -9.72 -1.37
N ILE A 78 -1.14 -9.08 -1.17
CA ILE A 78 -2.35 -9.37 -1.93
C ILE A 78 -2.15 -9.07 -3.42
N SER A 79 -1.58 -7.92 -3.77
CA SER A 79 -1.31 -7.56 -5.17
C SER A 79 -0.32 -8.53 -5.83
N SER A 80 0.72 -8.96 -5.12
CA SER A 80 1.69 -9.94 -5.62
C SER A 80 1.05 -11.31 -5.87
N ILE A 81 0.21 -11.79 -4.95
CA ILE A 81 -0.53 -13.05 -5.10
C ILE A 81 -1.49 -12.96 -6.29
N GLN A 82 -2.25 -11.87 -6.41
CA GLN A 82 -3.20 -11.66 -7.50
C GLN A 82 -2.47 -11.62 -8.86
N THR A 83 -1.37 -10.88 -8.97
CA THR A 83 -0.54 -10.84 -10.20
C THR A 83 -0.02 -12.23 -10.54
N TYR A 84 0.57 -12.96 -9.59
CA TYR A 84 1.10 -14.32 -9.82
C TYR A 84 0.02 -15.29 -10.32
N ARG A 85 -1.17 -15.26 -9.70
CA ARG A 85 -2.31 -16.10 -10.12
C ARG A 85 -2.76 -15.77 -11.52
N MET A 86 -2.88 -14.49 -11.86
CA MET A 86 -3.25 -14.04 -13.20
C MET A 86 -2.18 -14.39 -14.24
N SER A 87 -0.89 -14.29 -13.89
CA SER A 87 0.22 -14.70 -14.75
C SER A 87 0.18 -16.20 -15.06
N ILE A 88 -0.02 -17.06 -14.06
CA ILE A 88 -0.16 -18.51 -14.29
C ILE A 88 -1.38 -18.80 -15.19
N PHE A 89 -2.49 -18.10 -14.95
CA PHE A 89 -3.70 -18.26 -15.74
C PHE A 89 -3.46 -17.89 -17.22
N ALA A 90 -2.69 -16.83 -17.48
CA ALA A 90 -2.26 -16.45 -18.82
C ALA A 90 -1.33 -17.48 -19.46
N TYR A 91 -0.34 -18.01 -18.72
CA TYR A 91 0.63 -19.00 -19.23
C TYR A 91 0.00 -20.38 -19.53
N LYS A 92 -1.00 -20.82 -18.76
CA LYS A 92 -1.66 -22.13 -18.96
C LYS A 92 -2.72 -22.13 -20.08
N GLY A 93 -2.94 -21.00 -20.76
CA GLY A 93 -3.63 -20.99 -22.06
C GLY A 93 -5.01 -21.65 -22.07
N THR A 94 -5.93 -21.26 -21.17
CA THR A 94 -7.32 -21.71 -21.29
C THR A 94 -8.30 -20.55 -21.08
N ASP A 95 -9.01 -20.20 -22.16
CA ASP A 95 -10.28 -19.46 -22.26
C ASP A 95 -11.42 -20.06 -21.39
N ARG A 96 -11.18 -20.43 -20.14
CA ARG A 96 -12.26 -20.80 -19.22
C ARG A 96 -12.39 -19.73 -18.15
N PHE A 97 -13.20 -18.74 -18.52
CA PHE A 97 -13.97 -17.90 -17.60
C PHE A 97 -14.24 -18.65 -16.28
N VAL A 98 -13.58 -18.21 -15.20
CA VAL A 98 -14.05 -18.47 -13.84
C VAL A 98 -14.23 -17.11 -13.18
N ILE A 99 -15.21 -16.36 -13.69
CA ILE A 99 -15.85 -15.31 -12.88
C ILE A 99 -16.67 -15.96 -11.74
N GLN A 100 -16.86 -17.28 -11.74
CA GLN A 100 -17.71 -18.00 -10.78
C GLN A 100 -16.95 -18.73 -9.66
N LYS A 101 -15.95 -18.07 -9.05
CA LYS A 101 -15.46 -18.49 -7.71
C LYS A 101 -15.30 -17.33 -6.72
N PHE A 102 -15.88 -16.17 -7.02
CA PHE A 102 -15.96 -15.06 -6.06
C PHE A 102 -17.33 -14.34 -6.07
N PHE A 103 -18.27 -14.76 -6.93
CA PHE A 103 -19.71 -14.61 -6.78
C PHE A 103 -20.33 -15.99 -7.01
#